data_AF-E3KWX9-F1
#
_entry.id   AF-E3KWX9-F1
#
_cell.length_a   1.000
_cell.length_b   1.000
_cell.length_c   1.000
_cell.angle_alpha   90.00
_cell.angle_beta   90.00
_cell.angle_gamma   90.00
#
_symmetry.space_group_name_H-M   'P 1'
#
loop_
_entity.id
_entity.type
_entity.pdbx_description
1 polymer ?
#
loop_
_entity_poly.entity_id
_entity_poly.type
_entity_poly.pdbx_seq_one_letter_code
_entity_poly.pdbx_strand_id
1 'polypeptide(L)'
;MAAYTLQQIFGITPAVCSRYLDWGLDCLLQVLKNHPQARIIWPSTEERIQPYAETIKKKFPLLENCFGFLDGLNLPICVAEDDDLQNAYYNGWTCSHYCSCIIAFAPDGTIMYAILNAPGSWHDSAIAVPLYERLLNHTPDGYRIISDTAFPRKSQRLQRRILAPVKRGDRLPETPRSFSRMKLLNEEVVLARQAAEWGMRSLQGSFARLKLPMPAADHSQRLRILQAVCFLHQLRCRMVHINQTATVYDAVWDEHQVLSRRFHNLLFKDIEKRCHISRYYQGWL
;
A
#
# COMPACT_ATOMS: atom_id res chain seq x y z
N MET A 1 7.94 -25.69 -4.07
CA MET A 1 8.50 -25.99 -5.41
C MET A 1 9.90 -25.40 -5.60
N ALA A 2 10.13 -24.08 -5.47
CA ALA A 2 11.48 -23.51 -5.67
C ALA A 2 12.59 -24.12 -4.77
N ALA A 3 12.31 -24.35 -3.48
CA ALA A 3 13.28 -24.96 -2.57
C ALA A 3 13.63 -26.42 -2.94
N TYR A 4 12.70 -27.16 -3.55
CA TYR A 4 12.95 -28.54 -4.01
C TYR A 4 13.86 -28.56 -5.24
N THR A 5 13.65 -27.62 -6.17
CA THR A 5 14.53 -27.43 -7.33
C THR A 5 15.95 -27.05 -6.90
N LEU A 6 16.11 -26.17 -5.92
CA LEU A 6 17.44 -25.82 -5.38
C LEU A 6 18.16 -27.01 -4.75
N GLN A 7 17.42 -27.86 -4.01
CA GLN A 7 17.98 -29.10 -3.46
C GLN A 7 18.51 -30.03 -4.56
N GLN A 8 17.75 -30.20 -5.65
CA GLN A 8 18.15 -31.03 -6.78
C GLN A 8 19.35 -30.45 -7.52
N ILE A 9 19.38 -29.13 -7.76
CA ILE A 9 20.48 -28.47 -8.48
C ILE A 9 21.80 -28.58 -7.70
N PHE A 10 21.77 -28.34 -6.40
CA PHE A 10 22.98 -28.26 -5.58
C PHE A 10 23.30 -29.57 -4.84
N GLY A 11 22.47 -30.60 -4.96
CA GLY A 11 22.65 -31.88 -4.26
C GLY A 11 22.60 -31.75 -2.73
N ILE A 12 21.83 -30.80 -2.20
CA ILE A 12 21.77 -30.48 -0.76
C ILE A 12 20.44 -30.89 -0.14
N THR A 13 20.44 -31.17 1.16
CA THR A 13 19.23 -31.49 1.90
C THR A 13 18.33 -30.24 2.09
N PRO A 14 17.01 -30.41 2.33
CA PRO A 14 16.12 -29.29 2.61
C PRO A 14 16.59 -28.40 3.76
N ALA A 15 17.12 -29.00 4.83
CA ALA A 15 17.60 -28.27 6.00
C ALA A 15 18.82 -27.40 5.66
N VAL A 16 19.77 -27.92 4.88
CA VAL A 16 20.94 -27.17 4.42
C VAL A 16 20.49 -26.04 3.49
N CYS A 17 19.59 -26.32 2.54
CA CYS A 17 19.04 -25.31 1.64
C CYS A 17 18.36 -24.16 2.42
N SER A 18 17.55 -24.46 3.44
CA SER A 18 16.89 -23.44 4.25
C SER A 18 17.89 -22.55 4.98
N ARG A 19 18.90 -23.15 5.62
CA ARG A 19 19.95 -22.40 6.34
C ARG A 19 20.72 -21.45 5.44
N TYR A 20 21.06 -21.88 4.22
CA TYR A 20 21.73 -21.01 3.25
C TYR A 20 20.81 -19.89 2.75
N LEU A 21 19.52 -20.15 2.55
CA LEU A 21 18.56 -19.11 2.17
C LEU A 21 18.37 -18.07 3.27
N ASP A 22 18.24 -18.52 4.52
CA ASP A 22 18.12 -17.62 5.68
C ASP A 22 19.39 -16.77 5.85
N TRP A 23 20.57 -17.39 5.74
CA TRP A 23 21.85 -16.68 5.78
C TRP A 23 21.99 -15.69 4.62
N GLY A 24 21.64 -16.11 3.40
CA GLY A 24 21.66 -15.25 2.22
C GLY A 24 20.73 -14.05 2.35
N LEU A 25 19.55 -14.23 2.96
CA LEU A 25 18.62 -13.14 3.26
C LEU A 25 19.23 -12.15 4.27
N ASP A 26 19.93 -12.63 5.29
CA ASP A 26 20.61 -11.77 6.27
C ASP A 26 21.73 -10.95 5.62
N CYS A 27 22.58 -11.59 4.80
CA CYS A 27 23.61 -10.89 4.04
C CYS A 27 23.00 -9.84 3.09
N LEU A 28 21.93 -10.22 2.37
CA LEU A 28 21.24 -9.32 1.46
C LEU A 28 20.67 -8.11 2.21
N LEU A 29 20.03 -8.33 3.36
CA LEU A 29 19.50 -7.25 4.19
C LEU A 29 20.59 -6.30 4.68
N GLN A 30 21.76 -6.81 5.08
CA GLN A 30 22.88 -5.97 5.49
C GLN A 30 23.34 -5.06 4.35
N VAL A 31 23.46 -5.59 3.14
CA VAL A 31 23.82 -4.79 1.95
C VAL A 31 22.74 -3.76 1.65
N LEU A 32 21.47 -4.17 1.64
CA LEU A 32 20.34 -3.30 1.33
C LEU A 32 20.19 -2.14 2.33
N LYS A 33 20.38 -2.39 3.63
CA LYS A 33 20.33 -1.34 4.66
C LYS A 33 21.37 -0.24 4.43
N ASN A 34 22.53 -0.61 3.90
CA ASN A 34 23.63 0.33 3.63
C ASN A 34 23.56 0.97 2.24
N HIS A 35 22.77 0.41 1.32
CA HIS A 35 22.68 0.89 -0.06
C HIS A 35 21.90 2.21 -0.16
N PRO A 36 22.48 3.30 -0.71
CA PRO A 36 21.83 4.61 -0.78
C PRO A 36 20.47 4.59 -1.50
N GLN A 37 20.37 3.86 -2.61
CA GLN A 37 19.14 3.77 -3.41
C GLN A 37 18.04 2.92 -2.74
N ALA A 38 18.38 2.05 -1.79
CA ALA A 38 17.40 1.22 -1.09
C ALA A 38 16.74 1.96 0.09
N ARG A 39 17.26 3.13 0.48
CA ARG A 39 16.80 3.85 1.68
C ARG A 39 15.35 4.29 1.57
N ILE A 40 14.59 4.02 2.61
CA ILE A 40 13.24 4.53 2.85
C ILE A 40 13.40 5.77 3.72
N ILE A 41 13.07 6.93 3.16
CA ILE A 41 13.29 8.23 3.80
C ILE A 41 11.99 9.01 3.74
N TRP A 42 11.59 9.56 4.88
CA TRP A 42 10.45 10.45 4.96
C TRP A 42 10.84 11.84 4.43
N PRO A 43 10.03 12.48 3.58
CA PRO A 43 10.30 13.82 3.07
C PRO A 43 10.02 14.87 4.17
N SER A 44 10.99 15.09 5.05
CA SER A 44 10.85 16.03 6.18
C SER A 44 11.15 17.49 5.85
N THR A 45 11.72 17.78 4.68
CA THR A 45 12.03 19.14 4.24
C THR A 45 11.11 19.57 3.11
N GLU A 46 10.85 20.88 3.03
CA GLU A 46 9.99 21.47 2.01
C GLU A 46 10.49 21.15 0.59
N GLU A 47 11.80 21.26 0.37
CA GLU A 47 12.47 20.93 -0.89
C GLU A 47 12.22 19.49 -1.36
N ARG A 48 12.04 18.53 -0.43
CA ARG A 48 11.82 17.12 -0.77
C ARG A 48 10.35 16.78 -0.96
N ILE A 49 9.46 17.46 -0.24
CA ILE A 49 8.03 17.17 -0.25
C ILE A 49 7.28 17.94 -1.35
N GLN A 50 7.78 19.14 -1.70
CA GLN A 50 7.18 20.01 -2.71
C GLN A 50 7.07 19.34 -4.09
N PRO A 51 8.12 18.68 -4.63
CA PRO A 51 8.01 18.00 -5.93
C PRO A 51 6.89 16.95 -5.94
N TYR A 52 6.74 16.19 -4.85
CA TYR A 52 5.66 15.21 -4.73
C TYR A 52 4.28 15.86 -4.71
N ALA A 53 4.14 16.97 -3.98
CA ALA A 53 2.89 17.72 -3.92
C ALA A 53 2.52 18.34 -5.27
N GLU A 54 3.51 18.86 -6.00
CA GLU A 54 3.32 19.42 -7.35
C GLU A 54 2.89 18.35 -8.35
N THR A 55 3.52 17.18 -8.33
CA THR A 55 3.13 16.05 -9.19
C THR A 55 1.69 15.61 -8.95
N ILE A 56 1.26 15.55 -7.69
CA ILE A 56 -0.13 15.19 -7.34
C ILE A 56 -1.09 16.31 -7.78
N LYS A 57 -0.77 17.57 -7.49
CA LYS A 57 -1.59 18.73 -7.86
C LYS A 57 -1.74 18.89 -9.37
N LYS A 58 -0.69 18.62 -10.15
CA LYS A 58 -0.72 18.66 -11.62
C LYS A 58 -1.78 17.71 -12.18
N LYS A 59 -2.01 16.57 -11.52
CA LYS A 59 -2.99 15.57 -11.92
C LYS A 59 -4.38 15.79 -11.31
N PHE A 60 -4.42 16.25 -10.07
CA PHE A 60 -5.63 16.48 -9.30
C PHE A 60 -5.60 17.90 -8.71
N PRO A 61 -6.15 18.89 -9.45
CA PRO A 61 -6.04 20.30 -9.07
C PRO A 61 -6.63 20.66 -7.71
N LEU A 62 -7.61 19.89 -7.21
CA LEU A 62 -8.22 20.15 -5.89
C LEU A 62 -7.40 19.57 -4.72
N LEU A 63 -6.42 18.71 -5.00
CA LEU A 63 -5.57 18.06 -4.00
C LEU A 63 -4.34 18.93 -3.66
N GLU A 64 -4.58 20.03 -2.96
CA GLU A 64 -3.52 20.95 -2.55
C GLU A 64 -2.62 20.35 -1.45
N ASN A 65 -1.30 20.50 -1.61
CA ASN A 65 -0.27 20.08 -0.66
C ASN A 65 -0.33 18.59 -0.27
N CYS A 66 -0.88 17.73 -1.13
CA CYS A 66 -0.91 16.28 -0.90
C CYS A 66 0.37 15.64 -1.43
N PHE A 67 1.17 14.99 -0.60
CA PHE A 67 2.52 14.53 -1.00
C PHE A 67 2.65 13.00 -1.16
N GLY A 68 1.63 12.23 -0.81
CA GLY A 68 1.72 10.77 -0.84
C GLY A 68 0.42 10.07 -0.55
N PHE A 69 0.48 8.74 -0.64
CA PHE A 69 -0.64 7.84 -0.44
C PHE A 69 -0.33 6.84 0.64
N LEU A 70 -1.30 6.58 1.50
CA LEU A 70 -1.21 5.67 2.64
C LEU A 70 -2.24 4.56 2.49
N ASP A 71 -1.78 3.32 2.64
CA ASP A 71 -2.69 2.17 2.62
C ASP A 71 -2.21 1.02 3.52
N GLY A 72 -3.16 0.22 3.95
CA GLY A 72 -2.94 -1.02 4.72
C GLY A 72 -2.75 -2.21 3.79
N LEU A 73 -1.94 -3.17 4.22
CA LEU A 73 -1.68 -4.42 3.52
C LEU A 73 -1.74 -5.58 4.49
N ASN A 74 -2.70 -6.49 4.28
CA ASN A 74 -2.81 -7.73 5.02
C ASN A 74 -2.19 -8.87 4.21
N LEU A 75 -1.18 -9.52 4.79
CA LEU A 75 -0.46 -10.64 4.19
C LEU A 75 -0.86 -11.95 4.88
N PRO A 76 -1.18 -13.01 4.11
CA PRO A 76 -1.63 -14.25 4.69
C PRO A 76 -0.52 -14.90 5.52
N ILE A 77 -0.89 -15.46 6.67
CA ILE A 77 0.01 -16.30 7.47
C ILE A 77 -0.57 -17.70 7.66
N CYS A 78 0.29 -18.65 7.98
CA CYS A 78 -0.14 -19.99 8.39
C CYS A 78 -0.93 -19.91 9.71
N VAL A 79 -1.74 -20.94 9.98
CA VAL A 79 -2.35 -21.11 11.31
C VAL A 79 -1.23 -21.42 12.31
N ALA A 80 -1.22 -20.74 13.45
CA ALA A 80 -0.33 -21.08 14.56
C ALA A 80 -0.91 -22.25 15.36
N GLU A 81 -0.06 -23.12 15.89
CA GLU A 81 -0.46 -24.18 16.82
C GLU A 81 -0.74 -23.66 18.24
N ASP A 82 -0.17 -22.50 18.55
CA ASP A 82 -0.34 -21.80 19.83
C ASP A 82 -1.55 -20.86 19.77
N ASP A 83 -2.49 -21.06 20.70
CA ASP A 83 -3.78 -20.34 20.74
C ASP A 83 -3.59 -18.82 20.90
N ASP A 84 -2.62 -18.38 21.69
CA ASP A 84 -2.33 -16.96 21.92
C ASP A 84 -1.80 -16.29 20.65
N LEU A 85 -0.85 -16.93 19.97
CA LEU A 85 -0.36 -16.49 18.66
C LEU A 85 -1.46 -16.53 17.61
N GLN A 86 -2.29 -17.58 17.60
CA GLN A 86 -3.41 -17.69 16.68
C GLN A 86 -4.38 -16.51 16.85
N ASN A 87 -4.75 -16.19 18.09
CA ASN A 87 -5.62 -15.06 18.43
C ASN A 87 -4.99 -13.72 18.04
N ALA A 88 -3.69 -13.54 18.26
CA ALA A 88 -3.00 -12.30 17.92
C ALA A 88 -3.04 -11.97 16.42
N TYR A 89 -3.01 -12.98 15.55
CA TYR A 89 -3.02 -12.79 14.10
C TYR A 89 -4.36 -13.09 13.42
N TYR A 90 -5.35 -13.57 14.17
CA TYR A 90 -6.69 -13.79 13.64
C TYR A 90 -7.41 -12.46 13.40
N ASN A 91 -7.90 -12.28 12.18
CA ASN A 91 -8.72 -11.14 11.82
C ASN A 91 -10.18 -11.57 11.75
N GLY A 92 -10.97 -11.12 12.74
CA GLY A 92 -12.38 -11.48 12.88
C GLY A 92 -13.31 -10.94 11.79
N TRP A 93 -12.88 -9.95 10.99
CA TRP A 93 -13.68 -9.45 9.86
C TRP A 93 -13.60 -10.39 8.66
N THR A 94 -12.38 -10.85 8.36
CA THR A 94 -12.09 -11.73 7.21
C THR A 94 -12.12 -13.22 7.55
N CYS A 95 -12.33 -13.57 8.82
CA CYS A 95 -12.29 -14.94 9.35
C CYS A 95 -11.02 -15.71 8.93
N SER A 96 -9.85 -15.06 8.95
CA SER A 96 -8.58 -15.67 8.52
C SER A 96 -7.39 -15.00 9.20
N HIS A 97 -6.19 -15.58 9.06
CA HIS A 97 -4.98 -15.14 9.76
C HIS A 97 -4.11 -14.27 8.87
N TYR A 98 -3.78 -13.08 9.38
CA TYR A 98 -2.99 -12.11 8.63
C TYR A 98 -1.89 -11.49 9.48
N CYS A 99 -0.89 -11.00 8.76
CA CYS A 99 0.10 -10.08 9.24
C CYS A 99 -0.14 -8.74 8.55
N SER A 100 -0.34 -7.69 9.33
CA SER A 100 -0.72 -6.37 8.82
C SER A 100 0.51 -5.48 8.64
N CYS A 101 0.53 -4.74 7.54
CA CYS A 101 1.54 -3.75 7.22
C CYS A 101 0.84 -2.44 6.82
N ILE A 102 1.49 -1.32 7.08
CA ILE A 102 1.05 0.00 6.61
C ILE A 102 2.18 0.59 5.79
N ILE A 103 1.90 0.97 4.55
CA ILE A 103 2.92 1.47 3.63
C ILE A 103 2.48 2.81 3.06
N ALA A 104 3.38 3.79 3.12
CA ALA A 104 3.22 5.10 2.52
C ALA A 104 4.05 5.19 1.23
N PHE A 105 3.39 5.49 0.11
CA PHE A 105 3.99 5.63 -1.20
C PHE A 105 4.03 7.09 -1.65
N ALA A 106 5.13 7.48 -2.28
CA ALA A 106 5.26 8.72 -3.04
C ALA A 106 4.63 8.59 -4.44
N PRO A 107 4.36 9.70 -5.15
CA PRO A 107 3.87 9.67 -6.54
C PRO A 107 4.87 9.09 -7.53
N ASP A 108 6.16 9.08 -7.22
CA ASP A 108 7.18 8.34 -7.95
C ASP A 108 7.15 6.82 -7.65
N GLY A 109 6.18 6.38 -6.84
CA GLY A 109 5.90 5.04 -6.30
C GLY A 109 7.00 4.43 -5.43
N THR A 110 7.95 5.24 -4.95
CA THR A 110 8.85 4.84 -3.88
C THR A 110 8.11 4.76 -2.55
N ILE A 111 8.63 3.95 -1.63
CA ILE A 111 8.16 3.85 -0.25
C ILE A 111 8.84 4.95 0.57
N MET A 112 8.03 5.79 1.22
CA MET A 112 8.50 6.84 2.13
C MET A 112 8.48 6.39 3.59
N TYR A 113 7.57 5.48 3.92
CA TYR A 113 7.45 4.92 5.26
C TYR A 113 6.77 3.56 5.21
N ALA A 114 7.15 2.67 6.12
CA ALA A 114 6.50 1.38 6.27
C ALA A 114 6.50 0.96 7.75
N ILE A 115 5.33 0.52 8.22
CA ILE A 115 5.18 -0.26 9.45
C ILE A 115 4.94 -1.68 9.00
N LEU A 116 5.81 -2.59 9.40
CA LEU A 116 5.82 -3.96 8.92
C LEU A 116 5.56 -4.93 10.08
N ASN A 117 4.96 -6.06 9.74
CA ASN A 117 4.82 -7.21 10.64
C ASN A 117 3.95 -6.99 11.88
N ALA A 118 2.90 -6.17 11.79
CA ALA A 118 1.96 -5.96 12.89
C ALA A 118 0.99 -7.14 13.07
N PRO A 119 0.43 -7.35 14.28
CA PRO A 119 -0.57 -8.38 14.52
C PRO A 119 -1.84 -8.15 13.67
N GLY A 120 -2.38 -9.21 13.06
CA GLY A 120 -3.55 -9.14 12.17
C GLY A 120 -4.88 -8.84 12.88
N SER A 121 -4.92 -9.02 14.20
CA SER A 121 -6.05 -8.61 15.05
C SER A 121 -6.13 -7.09 15.24
N TRP A 122 -5.04 -6.35 14.99
CA TRP A 122 -5.02 -4.91 15.20
C TRP A 122 -5.70 -4.19 14.04
N HIS A 123 -6.49 -3.17 14.36
CA HIS A 123 -7.01 -2.26 13.35
C HIS A 123 -5.89 -1.37 12.79
N ASP A 124 -5.95 -1.04 11.49
CA ASP A 124 -5.01 -0.13 10.81
C ASP A 124 -4.74 1.16 11.61
N SER A 125 -5.80 1.68 12.24
CA SER A 125 -5.75 2.83 13.13
C SER A 125 -4.74 2.72 14.29
N ALA A 126 -4.63 1.55 14.91
CA ALA A 126 -3.74 1.27 16.03
C ALA A 126 -2.31 1.03 15.53
N ILE A 127 -2.17 0.32 14.41
CA ILE A 127 -0.87 0.07 13.78
C ILE A 127 -0.24 1.39 13.31
N ALA A 128 -1.04 2.35 12.84
CA ALA A 128 -0.59 3.64 12.30
C ALA A 128 -0.10 4.65 13.34
N VAL A 129 -0.14 4.36 14.65
CA VAL A 129 0.25 5.32 15.70
C VAL A 129 1.64 5.93 15.48
N PRO A 130 2.70 5.15 15.18
CA PRO A 130 4.03 5.70 14.89
C PRO A 130 4.05 6.60 13.63
N LEU A 131 3.19 6.31 12.66
CA LEU A 131 3.07 7.14 11.46
C LEU A 131 2.44 8.51 11.79
N TYR A 132 1.47 8.56 12.72
CA TYR A 132 0.86 9.82 13.13
C TYR A 132 1.86 10.76 13.80
N GLU A 133 2.74 10.24 14.65
CA GLU A 133 3.82 11.03 15.24
C GLU A 133 4.76 11.59 14.17
N ARG A 134 5.08 10.78 13.16
CA ARG A 134 5.90 11.22 12.03
C ARG A 134 5.21 12.29 11.19
N LEU A 135 3.91 12.15 10.91
CA LEU A 135 3.09 13.15 10.21
C LEU A 135 2.95 14.47 10.98
N LEU A 136 2.94 14.43 12.31
CA LEU A 136 2.77 15.63 13.14
C LEU A 136 4.09 16.36 13.38
N ASN A 137 5.18 15.63 13.60
CA ASN A 137 6.44 16.22 14.07
C ASN A 137 7.51 16.33 12.98
N HIS A 138 7.39 15.59 11.88
CA HIS A 138 8.45 15.47 10.86
C HIS A 138 7.96 15.76 9.44
N THR A 139 6.76 16.34 9.28
CA THR A 139 6.21 16.78 8.00
C THR A 139 6.06 18.30 8.01
N PRO A 140 6.57 19.03 7.01
CA PRO A 140 6.42 20.49 6.91
C PRO A 140 4.96 20.92 7.00
N ASP A 141 4.68 22.07 7.60
CA ASP A 141 3.31 22.55 7.82
C ASP A 141 2.53 22.75 6.51
N GLY A 142 1.22 22.49 6.56
CA GLY A 142 0.34 22.60 5.39
C GLY A 142 0.30 21.37 4.47
N TYR A 143 1.24 20.42 4.61
CA TYR A 143 1.27 19.19 3.82
C TYR A 143 0.41 18.06 4.40
N ARG A 144 -0.21 17.30 3.49
CA ARG A 144 -1.19 16.23 3.76
C ARG A 144 -0.83 14.92 3.06
N ILE A 145 -1.18 13.80 3.68
CA ILE A 145 -1.13 12.48 3.05
C ILE A 145 -2.54 12.00 2.73
N ILE A 146 -2.73 11.36 1.59
CA ILE A 146 -4.00 10.77 1.17
C ILE A 146 -4.11 9.37 1.77
N SER A 147 -5.20 9.02 2.42
CA SER A 147 -5.41 7.69 3.01
C SER A 147 -6.80 7.13 2.72
N ASP A 148 -6.97 5.85 3.00
CA ASP A 148 -8.32 5.29 3.14
C ASP A 148 -9.01 5.80 4.41
N THR A 149 -10.31 5.63 4.42
CA THR A 149 -11.25 6.00 5.46
C THR A 149 -11.08 5.15 6.74
N ALA A 150 -10.38 4.02 6.68
CA ALA A 150 -10.01 3.20 7.84
C ALA A 150 -9.06 3.92 8.83
N PHE A 151 -8.37 4.97 8.38
CA PHE A 151 -7.45 5.74 9.22
C PHE A 151 -8.18 6.83 10.04
N PRO A 152 -8.09 6.82 11.38
CA PRO A 152 -8.80 7.72 12.27
C PRO A 152 -8.40 9.18 12.07
N ARG A 153 -9.42 10.01 11.90
CA ARG A 153 -9.36 11.48 11.91
C ARG A 153 -9.74 12.04 13.30
N LYS A 154 -9.37 11.35 14.38
CA LYS A 154 -9.91 11.59 15.75
C LYS A 154 -9.52 12.95 16.34
N SER A 155 -8.41 13.55 15.92
CA SER A 155 -7.98 14.88 16.37
C SER A 155 -8.00 15.90 15.22
N GLN A 156 -8.32 17.16 15.54
CA GLN A 156 -8.31 18.26 14.57
C GLN A 156 -6.93 18.45 13.92
N ARG A 157 -5.86 18.10 14.65
CA ARG A 157 -4.48 18.09 14.13
C ARG A 157 -4.27 17.02 13.06
N LEU A 158 -4.76 15.79 13.27
CA LEU A 158 -4.66 14.72 12.27
C LEU A 158 -5.58 14.97 11.07
N GLN A 159 -6.75 15.59 11.27
CA GLN A 159 -7.63 16.02 10.17
C GLN A 159 -6.95 16.99 9.21
N ARG A 160 -6.02 17.83 9.71
CA ARG A 160 -5.24 18.75 8.88
C ARG A 160 -4.10 18.06 8.13
N ARG A 161 -3.72 16.85 8.52
CA ARG A 161 -2.58 16.09 7.97
C ARG A 161 -2.99 14.90 7.11
N ILE A 162 -4.19 14.37 7.29
CA ILE A 162 -4.70 13.19 6.58
C ILE A 162 -5.94 13.57 5.79
N LEU A 163 -5.90 13.33 4.48
CA LEU A 163 -7.01 13.51 3.57
C LEU A 163 -7.60 12.14 3.20
N ALA A 164 -8.83 11.88 3.64
CA ALA A 164 -9.54 10.64 3.36
C ALA A 164 -10.90 10.92 2.73
N PRO A 165 -11.43 10.01 1.90
CA PRO A 165 -12.77 10.14 1.34
C PRO A 165 -13.85 10.32 2.42
N VAL A 166 -14.96 10.93 2.04
CA VAL A 166 -16.16 11.08 2.87
C VAL A 166 -16.81 9.70 3.03
N LYS A 167 -17.11 9.30 4.27
CA LYS A 167 -17.80 8.03 4.57
C LYS A 167 -19.32 8.18 4.51
N ARG A 168 -20.02 7.06 4.30
CA ARG A 168 -21.48 6.97 4.49
C ARG A 168 -21.80 7.32 5.95
N GLY A 169 -22.53 8.41 6.18
CA GLY A 169 -22.87 8.93 7.52
C GLY A 169 -22.10 10.18 7.97
N ASP A 170 -21.11 10.64 7.21
CA ASP A 170 -20.50 11.96 7.45
C ASP A 170 -21.51 13.08 7.18
N ARG A 171 -21.45 14.17 7.97
CA ARG A 171 -22.33 15.34 7.77
C ARG A 171 -22.02 15.98 6.42
N LEU A 172 -23.01 15.96 5.54
CA LEU A 172 -22.92 16.60 4.23
C LEU A 172 -23.20 18.10 4.37
N PRO A 173 -22.54 18.96 3.58
CA PRO A 173 -22.84 20.37 3.54
C PRO A 173 -24.28 20.62 3.09
N GLU A 174 -24.96 21.55 3.75
CA GLU A 174 -26.37 21.88 3.47
C GLU A 174 -26.54 22.72 2.21
N THR A 175 -25.50 23.45 1.78
CA THR A 175 -25.59 24.31 0.59
C THR A 175 -25.18 23.57 -0.69
N PRO A 176 -25.96 23.69 -1.79
CA PRO A 176 -25.66 22.98 -3.05
C PRO A 176 -24.24 23.22 -3.59
N ARG A 177 -23.74 24.46 -3.48
CA ARG A 177 -22.38 24.82 -3.95
C ARG A 177 -21.28 24.11 -3.16
N SER A 178 -21.40 24.07 -1.83
CA SER A 178 -20.39 23.42 -0.99
C SER A 178 -20.47 21.90 -1.12
N PHE A 179 -21.68 21.35 -1.28
CA PHE A 179 -21.88 19.94 -1.60
C PHE A 179 -21.23 19.54 -2.93
N SER A 180 -21.44 20.31 -4.01
CA SER A 180 -20.79 20.06 -5.31
C SER A 180 -19.27 20.11 -5.22
N ARG A 181 -18.71 21.10 -4.51
CA ARG A 181 -17.26 21.21 -4.31
C ARG A 181 -16.69 20.02 -3.53
N MET A 182 -17.38 19.61 -2.47
CA MET A 182 -16.97 18.46 -1.66
C MET A 182 -17.07 17.15 -2.47
N LYS A 183 -18.09 17.01 -3.31
CA LYS A 183 -18.25 15.85 -4.19
C LYS A 183 -17.08 15.72 -5.17
N LEU A 184 -16.71 16.81 -5.84
CA LEU A 184 -15.57 16.83 -6.78
C LEU A 184 -14.25 16.53 -6.06
N LEU A 185 -14.01 17.13 -4.88
CA LEU A 185 -12.84 16.82 -4.08
C LEU A 185 -12.79 15.33 -3.70
N ASN A 186 -13.92 14.77 -3.28
CA ASN A 186 -14.01 13.36 -2.90
C ASN A 186 -13.73 12.43 -4.10
N GLU A 187 -14.21 12.76 -5.29
CA GLU A 187 -13.92 12.03 -6.52
C GLU A 187 -12.41 12.03 -6.83
N GLU A 188 -11.75 13.19 -6.71
CA GLU A 188 -10.29 13.27 -6.89
C GLU A 188 -9.51 12.47 -5.84
N VAL A 189 -9.92 12.53 -4.57
CA VAL A 189 -9.27 11.74 -3.49
C VAL A 189 -9.38 10.23 -3.76
N VAL A 190 -10.57 9.76 -4.16
CA VAL A 190 -10.80 8.34 -4.47
C VAL A 190 -9.94 7.88 -5.66
N LEU A 191 -9.84 8.71 -6.71
CA LEU A 191 -9.01 8.42 -7.87
C LEU A 191 -7.51 8.45 -7.53
N ALA A 192 -7.07 9.44 -6.75
CA ALA A 192 -5.68 9.56 -6.33
C ALA A 192 -5.25 8.38 -5.45
N ARG A 193 -6.14 7.86 -4.60
CA ARG A 193 -5.89 6.68 -3.74
C ARG A 193 -5.52 5.43 -4.53
N GLN A 194 -5.96 5.28 -5.79
CA GLN A 194 -5.57 4.15 -6.64
C GLN A 194 -4.04 4.00 -6.78
N ALA A 195 -3.29 5.09 -6.60
CA ALA A 195 -1.84 5.06 -6.57
C ALA A 195 -1.26 4.16 -5.47
N ALA A 196 -1.88 4.13 -4.29
CA ALA A 196 -1.47 3.23 -3.22
C ALA A 196 -1.75 1.77 -3.60
N GLU A 197 -2.90 1.49 -4.22
CA GLU A 197 -3.25 0.16 -4.71
C GLU A 197 -2.27 -0.33 -5.78
N TRP A 198 -1.83 0.55 -6.69
CA TRP A 198 -0.78 0.21 -7.67
C TRP A 198 0.56 -0.07 -7.00
N GLY A 199 0.94 0.71 -6.00
CA GLY A 199 2.13 0.45 -5.18
C GLY A 199 2.08 -0.93 -4.50
N MET A 200 0.96 -1.25 -3.87
CA MET A 200 0.72 -2.56 -3.24
C MET A 200 0.75 -3.71 -4.25
N ARG A 201 0.07 -3.55 -5.39
CA ARG A 201 0.07 -4.55 -6.48
C ARG A 201 1.46 -4.74 -7.06
N SER A 202 2.27 -3.68 -7.17
CA SER A 202 3.65 -3.78 -7.62
C SER A 202 4.49 -4.60 -6.65
N LEU A 203 4.34 -4.39 -5.34
CA LEU A 203 5.00 -5.20 -4.32
C LEU A 203 4.58 -6.66 -4.39
N GLN A 204 3.28 -6.95 -4.32
CA GLN A 204 2.78 -8.33 -4.34
C GLN A 204 3.05 -9.03 -5.68
N GLY A 205 3.01 -8.29 -6.78
CA GLY A 205 3.27 -8.80 -8.13
C GLY A 205 4.74 -9.14 -8.36
N SER A 206 5.65 -8.29 -7.90
CA SER A 206 7.10 -8.48 -8.08
C SER A 206 7.68 -9.53 -7.13
N PHE A 207 7.10 -9.67 -5.94
CA PHE A 207 7.61 -10.57 -4.90
C PHE A 207 6.60 -11.67 -4.60
N ALA A 208 6.67 -12.76 -5.36
CA ALA A 208 5.78 -13.92 -5.22
C ALA A 208 5.77 -14.51 -3.79
N ARG A 209 6.85 -14.32 -3.00
CA ARG A 209 6.89 -14.75 -1.60
C ARG A 209 5.78 -14.15 -0.74
N LEU A 210 5.33 -12.93 -1.04
CA LEU A 210 4.25 -12.25 -0.33
C LEU A 210 2.85 -12.84 -0.59
N LYS A 211 2.70 -13.61 -1.67
CA LYS A 211 1.44 -14.30 -2.00
C LYS A 211 1.29 -15.64 -1.28
N LEU A 212 2.39 -16.16 -0.73
CA LEU A 212 2.40 -17.43 -0.01
C LEU A 212 2.26 -17.17 1.49
N PRO A 213 1.48 -17.99 2.22
CA PRO A 213 1.40 -17.91 3.67
C PRO A 213 2.80 -17.87 4.30
N MET A 214 2.98 -16.93 5.23
CA MET A 214 4.20 -16.83 6.03
C MET A 214 4.06 -17.62 7.33
N PRO A 215 5.15 -18.17 7.89
CA PRO A 215 5.08 -18.92 9.14
C PRO A 215 4.61 -17.99 10.27
N ALA A 216 3.64 -18.43 11.08
CA ALA A 216 3.05 -17.61 12.15
C ALA A 216 3.93 -17.53 13.40
N ALA A 217 4.69 -18.58 13.71
CA ALA A 217 5.57 -18.61 14.87
C ALA A 217 6.83 -17.74 14.70
N ASP A 218 7.38 -17.64 13.48
CA ASP A 218 8.64 -16.92 13.26
C ASP A 218 8.44 -15.45 12.88
N HIS A 219 8.23 -14.62 13.90
CA HIS A 219 8.10 -13.17 13.73
C HIS A 219 9.37 -12.56 13.10
N SER A 220 10.55 -13.05 13.46
CA SER A 220 11.83 -12.50 13.00
C SER A 220 12.04 -12.72 11.50
N GLN A 221 11.75 -13.92 11.00
CA GLN A 221 11.88 -14.26 9.58
C GLN A 221 10.87 -13.49 8.74
N ARG A 222 9.63 -13.36 9.21
CA ARG A 222 8.62 -12.52 8.53
C ARG A 222 9.13 -11.09 8.36
N LEU A 223 9.59 -10.47 9.44
CA LEU A 223 10.08 -9.10 9.38
C LEU A 223 11.25 -8.94 8.41
N ARG A 224 12.21 -9.89 8.42
CA ARG A 224 13.36 -9.91 7.50
C ARG A 224 12.91 -9.97 6.03
N ILE A 225 11.97 -10.85 5.71
CA ILE A 225 11.41 -10.96 4.35
C ILE A 225 10.75 -9.64 3.94
N LEU A 226 9.92 -9.06 4.80
CA LEU A 226 9.22 -7.80 4.51
C LEU A 226 10.19 -6.64 4.31
N GLN A 227 11.20 -6.52 5.16
CA GLN A 227 12.25 -5.50 5.01
C GLN A 227 13.00 -5.66 3.69
N ALA A 228 13.40 -6.89 3.34
CA ALA A 228 14.11 -7.16 2.10
C ALA A 228 13.27 -6.77 0.89
N VAL A 229 11.98 -7.12 0.89
CA VAL A 229 11.04 -6.76 -0.17
C VAL A 229 10.90 -5.24 -0.30
N CYS A 230 10.72 -4.51 0.81
CA CYS A 230 10.61 -3.05 0.75
C CYS A 230 11.89 -2.39 0.18
N PHE A 231 13.07 -2.85 0.60
CA PHE A 231 14.33 -2.32 0.10
C PHE A 231 14.63 -2.68 -1.36
N LEU A 232 14.30 -3.91 -1.78
CA LEU A 232 14.41 -4.32 -3.18
C LEU A 232 13.44 -3.54 -4.07
N HIS A 233 12.23 -3.24 -3.57
CA HIS A 233 11.28 -2.37 -4.26
C HIS A 233 11.85 -0.96 -4.44
N GLN A 234 12.49 -0.39 -3.42
CA GLN A 234 13.18 0.90 -3.55
C GLN A 234 14.24 0.89 -4.66
N LEU A 235 15.07 -0.16 -4.72
CA LEU A 235 16.06 -0.31 -5.80
C LEU A 235 15.39 -0.41 -7.17
N ARG A 236 14.33 -1.22 -7.28
CA ARG A 236 13.58 -1.37 -8.53
C ARG A 236 13.00 -0.05 -9.01
N CYS A 237 12.42 0.75 -8.11
CA CYS A 237 11.87 2.07 -8.45
C CYS A 237 12.96 3.05 -8.88
N ARG A 238 14.07 3.13 -8.14
CA ARG A 238 15.09 4.17 -8.36
C ARG A 238 16.14 3.84 -9.43
N MET A 239 16.45 2.56 -9.63
CA MET A 239 17.52 2.14 -10.55
C MET A 239 16.99 1.55 -11.85
N VAL A 240 15.82 0.91 -11.82
CA VAL A 240 15.26 0.22 -12.99
C VAL A 240 14.10 1.01 -13.59
N HIS A 241 13.59 2.04 -12.89
CA HIS A 241 12.46 2.87 -13.29
C HIS A 241 11.18 2.08 -13.62
N ILE A 242 11.05 0.85 -13.11
CA ILE A 242 9.83 0.05 -13.29
C ILE A 242 8.86 0.39 -12.16
N ASN A 243 8.08 1.44 -12.38
CA ASN A 243 7.09 1.89 -11.42
C ASN A 243 5.81 2.38 -12.10
N GLN A 244 4.73 1.61 -12.00
CA GLN A 244 3.44 2.00 -12.56
C GLN A 244 2.90 3.31 -11.95
N THR A 245 3.18 3.60 -10.68
CA THR A 245 2.78 4.86 -10.06
C THR A 245 3.52 6.02 -10.69
N ALA A 246 4.84 5.92 -10.86
CA ALA A 246 5.61 6.93 -11.58
C ALA A 246 5.11 7.06 -13.03
N THR A 247 4.93 5.96 -13.76
CA THR A 247 4.40 6.01 -15.13
C THR A 247 3.05 6.71 -15.20
N VAL A 248 2.15 6.52 -14.24
CA VAL A 248 0.81 7.12 -14.27
C VAL A 248 0.79 8.57 -13.80
N TYR A 249 1.78 9.01 -13.02
CA TYR A 249 1.97 10.42 -12.65
C TYR A 249 2.87 11.19 -13.63
N ASP A 250 3.77 10.50 -14.32
CA ASP A 250 4.63 11.02 -15.39
C ASP A 250 3.89 11.08 -16.74
N ALA A 251 3.00 10.12 -17.04
CA ALA A 251 2.21 10.05 -18.29
C ALA A 251 1.02 11.04 -18.36
N VAL A 252 1.18 12.23 -17.79
CA VAL A 252 0.38 13.39 -18.19
C VAL A 252 1.00 13.89 -19.51
N TRP A 253 0.92 13.19 -20.64
CA TRP A 253 -0.25 12.90 -21.47
C TRP A 253 0.06 11.74 -22.44
N ASP A 254 -0.92 10.87 -22.71
CA ASP A 254 -1.13 10.36 -24.08
C ASP A 254 -2.65 10.16 -24.29
N GLU A 255 -3.18 10.95 -25.21
CA GLU A 255 -4.60 11.18 -25.51
C GLU A 255 -5.36 9.89 -25.90
N HIS A 256 -4.61 8.81 -26.15
CA HIS A 256 -5.09 7.51 -26.63
C HIS A 256 -5.56 6.52 -25.54
N GLN A 257 -5.18 6.67 -24.26
CA GLN A 257 -5.62 5.71 -23.21
C GLN A 257 -7.04 5.96 -22.69
N VAL A 258 -7.58 7.17 -22.83
CA VAL A 258 -8.99 7.45 -22.49
C VAL A 258 -9.94 6.72 -23.46
N LEU A 259 -9.52 6.57 -24.71
CA LEU A 259 -10.25 5.81 -25.72
C LEU A 259 -10.25 4.31 -25.40
N SER A 260 -9.15 3.72 -24.95
CA SER A 260 -9.11 2.28 -24.62
C SER A 260 -9.97 1.91 -23.41
N ARG A 261 -10.03 2.76 -22.38
CA ARG A 261 -10.91 2.56 -21.21
C ARG A 261 -12.40 2.71 -21.57
N ARG A 262 -12.75 3.64 -22.47
CA ARG A 262 -14.11 3.75 -23.01
C ARG A 262 -14.47 2.56 -23.90
N PHE A 263 -13.53 2.05 -24.71
CA PHE A 263 -13.74 0.88 -25.56
C PHE A 263 -13.94 -0.41 -24.76
N HIS A 264 -13.19 -0.58 -23.66
CA HIS A 264 -13.36 -1.70 -22.73
C HIS A 264 -14.76 -1.66 -22.07
N ASN A 265 -15.19 -0.48 -21.61
CA ASN A 265 -16.53 -0.31 -21.05
C ASN A 265 -17.67 -0.48 -22.07
N LEU A 266 -17.40 -0.38 -23.38
CA LEU A 266 -18.37 -0.64 -24.44
C LEU A 266 -18.46 -2.13 -24.78
N LEU A 267 -17.34 -2.86 -24.82
CA LEU A 267 -17.30 -4.28 -25.18
C LEU A 267 -17.80 -5.22 -24.08
N PHE A 268 -17.56 -4.89 -22.80
CA PHE A 268 -17.86 -5.80 -21.69
C PHE A 268 -19.22 -5.54 -21.01
N LYS A 269 -19.89 -4.42 -21.34
CA LYS A 269 -21.21 -4.09 -20.77
C LYS A 269 -22.30 -5.10 -21.16
N ASP A 270 -22.16 -5.70 -22.34
CA ASP A 270 -23.09 -6.72 -22.82
C ASP A 270 -22.80 -8.13 -22.26
N ILE A 271 -21.57 -8.36 -21.78
CA ILE A 271 -21.19 -9.60 -21.10
C ILE A 271 -21.69 -9.60 -19.65
N GLU A 272 -21.62 -8.46 -18.95
CA GLU A 272 -22.16 -8.32 -17.58
C GLU A 272 -23.69 -8.43 -17.52
N LYS A 273 -24.42 -7.99 -18.57
CA LYS A 273 -25.88 -8.13 -18.66
C LYS A 273 -26.37 -9.58 -18.75
N ARG A 274 -25.52 -10.51 -19.17
CA ARG A 274 -25.85 -11.94 -19.30
C ARG A 274 -25.33 -12.81 -18.15
N CYS A 275 -24.67 -12.21 -17.17
CA CYS A 275 -24.18 -12.93 -16.00
C CYS A 275 -25.36 -13.25 -15.04
N HIS A 276 -25.80 -14.51 -15.02
CA HIS A 276 -26.93 -14.99 -14.20
C HIS A 276 -26.74 -14.81 -12.69
N ILE A 277 -25.50 -14.57 -12.24
CA ILE A 277 -25.10 -14.42 -10.84
C ILE A 277 -25.31 -12.97 -10.34
N SER A 278 -25.28 -11.96 -11.24
CA SER A 278 -25.39 -10.55 -10.85
C SER A 278 -26.79 -10.13 -10.38
N ARG A 279 -27.82 -10.90 -10.73
CA ARG A 279 -29.21 -10.67 -10.29
C ARG A 279 -29.43 -10.84 -8.79
N TYR A 280 -28.58 -11.61 -8.09
CA TYR A 280 -28.75 -11.88 -6.66
C TYR A 280 -28.09 -10.83 -5.74
N TYR A 281 -27.33 -9.89 -6.29
CA TYR A 281 -26.61 -8.86 -5.51
C TYR A 281 -27.21 -7.44 -5.61
N GLN A 282 -28.32 -7.24 -6.32
CA GLN A 282 -28.97 -5.93 -6.49
C GLN A 282 -29.80 -5.46 -5.27
N GLY A 283 -29.34 -5.74 -4.05
CA GLY A 283 -29.94 -5.21 -2.82
C GLY A 283 -28.94 -4.69 -1.80
N TRP A 284 -27.64 -4.83 -2.05
CA TRP A 284 -26.59 -4.41 -1.11
C TRP A 284 -25.44 -3.75 -1.85
N LEU A 285 -25.70 -2.55 -2.35
CA LEU A 285 -24.72 -1.45 -2.51
C LEU A 285 -25.49 -0.13 -2.51
#